data_AF-A0A117MW15-F1
#
_entry.id   AF-A0A117MW15-F1
#
_cell.length_a   1.000
_cell.length_b   1.000
_cell.length_c   1.000
_cell.angle_alpha   90.00
_cell.angle_beta   90.00
_cell.angle_gamma   90.00
#
_symmetry.space_group_name_H-M   'P 1'
#
loop_
_entity.id
_entity.type
_entity.pdbx_description
1 polymer ?
#
loop_
_entity_poly.entity_id
_entity_poly.type
_entity_poly.pdbx_seq_one_letter_code
_entity_poly.pdbx_strand_id
1 'polypeptide(L)'
;MFGRIIYYGSFKYASSSNYVQEFSLQRDIENWQNANVICTLREINQKFIDKTFSAKMTNKNILSVRSNLFNAETVTISFLIIARV
;
A
#
# COMPACT_ATOMS: atom_id res chain seq x y z
N MET A 1 -13.94 -23.37 5.03
CA MET A 1 -13.09 -22.27 5.53
C MET A 1 -12.14 -21.91 4.40
N PHE A 2 -12.25 -20.72 3.80
CA PHE A 2 -11.39 -20.35 2.67
C PHE A 2 -9.98 -20.03 3.19
N GLY A 3 -8.96 -20.72 2.67
CA GLY A 3 -7.57 -20.41 2.98
C GLY A 3 -7.26 -18.97 2.60
N ARG A 4 -6.55 -18.26 3.47
CA ARG A 4 -6.06 -16.91 3.17
C ARG A 4 -4.56 -16.85 3.41
N ILE A 5 -3.83 -16.21 2.50
CA ILE A 5 -2.41 -15.91 2.68
C ILE A 5 -2.30 -14.41 2.95
N ILE A 6 -1.51 -14.09 3.98
CA ILE A 6 -1.25 -12.72 4.39
C ILE A 6 0.16 -12.35 3.95
N TYR A 7 0.27 -11.28 3.17
CA TYR A 7 1.54 -10.64 2.81
C TYR A 7 1.60 -9.28 3.48
N TYR A 8 2.74 -8.91 4.03
CA TYR A 8 2.91 -7.63 4.70
C TYR A 8 4.29 -7.05 4.41
N GLY A 9 4.40 -5.74 4.59
CA GLY A 9 5.65 -5.04 4.38
C GLY A 9 5.48 -3.55 4.51
N SER A 10 6.49 -2.82 4.05
CA SER A 10 6.47 -1.36 4.01
C SER A 10 7.29 -0.83 2.86
N PHE A 11 6.93 0.35 2.37
CA PHE A 11 7.65 1.07 1.33
C PHE A 11 7.75 2.55 1.68
N LYS A 12 8.71 3.22 1.04
CA LYS A 12 8.87 4.67 1.11
C LYS A 12 7.99 5.31 0.05
N TYR A 13 6.99 6.06 0.49
CA TYR A 13 6.09 6.82 -0.38
C TYR A 13 6.60 8.25 -0.49
N ALA A 14 6.95 8.67 -1.71
CA ALA A 14 7.43 10.03 -1.94
C ALA A 14 6.24 10.96 -2.16
N SER A 15 6.15 12.08 -1.46
CA SER A 15 5.16 13.11 -1.76
C SER A 15 5.51 13.85 -3.07
N SER A 16 5.43 13.18 -4.22
CA SER A 16 5.52 13.80 -5.55
C SER A 16 4.17 14.41 -5.95
N SER A 17 4.14 15.22 -7.00
CA SER A 17 2.89 15.81 -7.54
C SER A 17 1.84 14.78 -7.97
N ASN A 18 2.22 13.50 -8.07
CA ASN A 18 1.32 12.40 -8.37
C ASN A 18 0.81 11.73 -7.09
N TYR A 19 -0.51 11.78 -6.93
CA TYR A 19 -1.26 11.13 -5.86
C TYR A 19 -1.17 9.61 -5.85
N VAL A 20 -0.62 8.98 -6.89
CA VAL A 20 -0.57 7.53 -7.06
C VAL A 20 0.87 7.11 -7.34
N GLN A 21 1.34 6.12 -6.60
CA GLN A 21 2.63 5.46 -6.81
C GLN A 21 2.45 3.96 -6.88
N GLU A 22 3.29 3.33 -7.69
CA GLU A 22 3.31 1.89 -7.88
C GLU A 22 4.57 1.31 -7.24
N PHE A 23 4.39 0.21 -6.52
CA PHE A 23 5.45 -0.48 -5.80
C PHE A 23 5.50 -1.93 -6.24
N SER A 24 6.67 -2.38 -6.69
CA SER A 24 6.89 -3.79 -7.03
C SER A 24 7.12 -4.62 -5.78
N LEU A 25 6.36 -5.70 -5.66
CA LEU A 25 6.52 -6.72 -4.64
C LEU A 25 7.58 -7.74 -5.07
N GLN A 26 8.29 -8.30 -4.10
CA GLN A 26 9.32 -9.32 -4.38
C GLN A 26 8.74 -10.68 -4.81
N ARG A 27 7.43 -10.90 -4.58
CA ARG A 27 6.74 -12.15 -4.92
C ARG A 27 5.44 -11.84 -5.62
N ASP A 28 5.11 -12.71 -6.57
CA ASP A 28 3.79 -12.73 -7.17
C ASP A 28 2.77 -13.21 -6.13
N ILE A 29 1.62 -12.54 -6.09
CA ILE A 29 0.47 -12.89 -5.26
C ILE A 29 -0.57 -13.56 -6.16
N GLU A 30 -0.83 -14.84 -5.89
CA GLU A 30 -1.91 -15.58 -6.55
C GLU A 30 -3.28 -15.01 -6.14
N ASN A 31 -4.25 -15.09 -7.05
CA ASN A 31 -5.60 -14.55 -6.85
C ASN A 31 -5.64 -13.06 -6.43
N TRP A 32 -4.64 -12.27 -6.84
CA TRP A 32 -4.49 -10.86 -6.49
C TRP A 32 -5.73 -10.01 -6.80
N GLN A 33 -6.52 -10.37 -7.83
CA GLN A 33 -7.75 -9.67 -8.20
C GLN A 33 -8.79 -9.67 -7.07
N ASN A 34 -8.74 -10.67 -6.17
CA ASN A 34 -9.63 -10.82 -5.03
C ASN A 34 -8.96 -10.46 -3.70
N ALA A 35 -7.73 -9.95 -3.74
CA ALA A 35 -6.98 -9.61 -2.55
C ALA A 35 -7.52 -8.31 -1.92
N ASN A 36 -7.68 -8.33 -0.59
CA ASN A 36 -7.97 -7.12 0.16
C ASN A 36 -6.65 -6.48 0.57
N VAL A 37 -6.51 -5.18 0.38
CA VAL A 37 -5.31 -4.44 0.77
C VAL A 37 -5.67 -3.40 1.81
N ILE A 38 -4.97 -3.42 2.92
CA ILE A 38 -4.98 -2.38 3.94
C ILE A 38 -3.61 -1.72 3.91
N CYS A 39 -3.56 -0.39 3.90
CA CYS A 39 -2.33 0.36 4.03
C CYS A 39 -2.48 1.46 5.06
N THR A 40 -1.40 1.77 5.77
CA THR A 40 -1.39 2.74 6.86
C THR A 40 -0.08 3.50 6.87
N LEU A 41 -0.15 4.76 7.28
CA LEU A 41 1.03 5.55 7.59
C LEU A 41 1.67 5.01 8.88
N ARG A 42 2.98 4.80 8.87
CA ARG A 42 3.72 4.41 10.08
C ARG A 42 4.07 5.60 10.97
N GLU A 43 4.20 6.79 10.39
CA GLU A 43 4.67 7.97 11.09
C GLU A 43 3.67 8.45 12.14
N ILE A 44 4.17 8.80 13.32
CA ILE A 44 3.38 9.34 14.45
C ILE A 44 3.28 10.86 14.43
N ASN A 45 3.82 11.50 13.40
CA ASN A 45 3.84 12.96 13.29
C ASN A 45 2.43 13.50 13.03
N GLN A 46 1.96 14.37 13.93
CA GLN A 46 0.61 14.97 13.85
C GLN A 46 0.36 15.75 12.54
N LYS A 47 1.43 16.16 11.83
CA LYS A 47 1.32 16.79 10.49
C LYS A 47 0.62 15.93 9.44
N PHE A 48 0.46 14.62 9.70
CA PHE A 48 -0.13 13.69 8.74
C PHE A 48 -1.49 13.12 9.16
N ILE A 49 -2.11 13.67 10.21
CA ILE A 49 -3.36 13.13 10.78
C ILE A 49 -4.54 13.20 9.81
N ASP A 50 -4.52 14.14 8.86
CA ASP A 50 -5.53 14.35 7.82
C ASP A 50 -5.20 13.62 6.50
N LYS A 51 -4.10 12.86 6.48
CA LYS A 51 -3.64 12.17 5.27
C LYS A 51 -4.27 10.79 5.17
N THR A 52 -4.91 10.58 4.04
CA THR A 52 -5.55 9.33 3.66
C THR A 52 -4.62 8.52 2.78
N PHE A 53 -4.65 7.21 2.98
CA PHE A 53 -3.93 6.25 2.18
C PHE A 53 -4.89 5.14 1.77
N SER A 54 -4.85 4.78 0.50
CA SER A 54 -5.61 3.66 -0.06
C SER A 54 -4.70 2.88 -0.99
N ALA A 55 -4.89 1.57 -1.07
CA ALA A 55 -4.05 0.74 -1.90
C ALA A 55 -4.86 -0.37 -2.56
N LYS A 56 -4.38 -0.82 -3.72
CA LYS A 56 -4.92 -1.96 -4.45
C LYS A 56 -3.81 -2.66 -5.24
N MET A 57 -3.97 -3.96 -5.47
CA MET A 57 -3.15 -4.67 -6.45
C MET A 57 -3.60 -4.25 -7.86
N THR A 58 -2.66 -3.87 -8.73
CA THR A 58 -2.95 -3.61 -10.15
C THR A 58 -2.61 -4.78 -11.04
N ASN A 59 -1.69 -5.65 -10.58
CA ASN A 59 -1.44 -6.97 -11.14
C ASN A 59 -0.89 -7.89 -10.04
N LYS A 60 -0.31 -9.05 -10.42
CA LYS A 60 0.20 -10.05 -9.48
C LYS A 60 1.33 -9.57 -8.57
N ASN A 61 2.08 -8.53 -8.94
CA ASN A 61 3.23 -8.06 -8.17
C ASN A 61 3.36 -6.53 -8.07
N ILE A 62 2.41 -5.77 -8.58
CA ILE A 62 2.38 -4.32 -8.44
C ILE A 62 1.28 -3.91 -7.47
N LEU A 63 1.70 -3.23 -6.40
CA LEU A 63 0.81 -2.57 -5.46
C LEU A 63 0.75 -1.07 -5.77
N SER A 64 -0.44 -0.59 -6.14
CA SER A 64 -0.69 0.83 -6.36
C SER A 64 -1.24 1.46 -5.09
N VAL A 65 -0.66 2.57 -4.68
CA VAL A 65 -0.99 3.28 -3.45
C VAL A 65 -1.32 4.71 -3.82
N ARG A 66 -2.50 5.15 -3.38
CA ARG A 66 -2.96 6.52 -3.54
C ARG A 66 -2.95 7.25 -2.19
N SER A 67 -2.45 8.48 -2.18
CA SER A 67 -2.52 9.37 -1.03
C SER A 67 -2.76 10.83 -1.44
N ASN A 68 -3.39 11.59 -0.53
CA ASN A 68 -3.46 13.06 -0.57
C ASN A 68 -2.28 13.73 0.17
N LEU A 69 -1.16 13.03 0.34
CA LEU A 69 0.08 13.61 0.83
C LEU A 69 0.68 14.53 -0.25
N PHE A 70 0.90 15.80 0.08
CA PHE A 70 1.51 16.80 -0.79
C PHE A 70 2.68 17.51 -0.10
N ASN A 71 3.56 18.06 -0.94
CA ASN A 71 4.69 18.91 -0.56
C ASN A 71 5.65 18.27 0.46
N ALA A 72 6.56 17.48 -0.11
CA ALA A 72 7.99 17.45 0.22
C ALA A 72 8.53 16.46 1.26
N GLU A 73 7.74 15.54 1.82
CA GLU A 73 8.29 14.49 2.68
C GLU A 73 8.06 13.07 2.14
N THR A 74 9.10 12.25 2.22
CA THR A 74 9.02 10.80 2.02
C THR A 74 8.56 10.16 3.32
N VAL A 75 7.45 9.44 3.30
CA VAL A 75 6.90 8.76 4.47
C VAL A 75 6.96 7.26 4.33
N THR A 76 6.94 6.55 5.45
CA THR A 76 6.84 5.09 5.45
C THR A 76 5.38 4.65 5.52
N ILE A 77 4.94 3.89 4.52
CA ILE A 77 3.63 3.26 4.50
C ILE A 77 3.82 1.77 4.76
N SER A 78 3.07 1.21 5.71
CA SER A 78 2.98 -0.24 5.93
C SER A 78 1.72 -0.78 5.26
N PHE A 79 1.78 -2.01 4.76
CA PHE A 79 0.66 -2.65 4.09
C PHE A 79 0.41 -4.08 4.59
N LEU A 80 -0.82 -4.52 4.43
CA LEU A 80 -1.29 -5.88 4.64
C LEU A 80 -2.15 -6.29 3.43
N ILE A 81 -1.74 -7.34 2.72
CA ILE A 81 -2.48 -7.91 1.60
C ILE A 81 -3.01 -9.27 2.05
N ILE A 82 -4.32 -9.46 1.92
CA ILE A 82 -5.03 -10.67 2.31
C ILE A 82 -5.58 -11.30 1.02
N ALA A 83 -4.84 -12.25 0.46
CA ALA A 83 -5.22 -12.99 -0.73
C ALA A 83 -5.96 -14.29 -0.37
N ARG A 84 -6.89 -14.71 -1.23
CA ARG A 84 -7.57 -16.00 -1.09
C ARG A 84 -6.73 -17.08 -1.77
N VAL A 85 -6.63 -18.25 -1.14
CA VAL A 85 -6.06 -19.47 -1.75
C VAL A 85 -7.13 -20.12 -2.62
#